data_AF-A0A1F9ZNB5-F1
#
_entry.id   AF-A0A1F9ZNB5-F1
#
_cell.length_a   1.000
_cell.length_b   1.000
_cell.length_c   1.000
_cell.angle_alpha   90.00
_cell.angle_beta   90.00
_cell.angle_gamma   90.00
#
_symmetry.space_group_name_H-M   'P 1'
#
loop_
_entity.id
_entity.type
_entity.pdbx_description
1 polymer ?
#
loop_
_entity_poly.entity_id
_entity_poly.type
_entity_poly.pdbx_seq_one_letter_code
_entity_poly.pdbx_strand_id
1 'polypeptide(L)'
;MALIMCPECGKDVSDKAHVCPNCGFPIAMEKNAKIETNLSREDLIQIASSEIERKQFNEAIKSLSMIMDPDAEVFELLADAYFCDGEELHCDFDKSIEYYQKAIDYLKCSQVISIELMCLYLKIGFAYSTRARDVFDMEMAVSFAARVAEIDSENEQAKANLASVYWQYCQKMLNRELEVYDLDLAKEYLDIATEYATSSEEILSAIAESYSNLSYAYSKHENRKPDLSDEMECSQKALSLAPNDKDYKKSLKLIYNLNAMNYFVGNGVEVDLLKSKHYFKKTLEFDKNNQEIIRRIILINNYLGIVCCPRCGSENVKHKSTPKKQRNQSFSYSITRTIANIVSDSLTNAQKSETIEDFYVCEDCGFEVRQ
;
A
#
# COMPACT_ATOMS: atom_id res chain seq x y z
N MET A 1 -20.95 31.99 54.82
CA MET A 1 -19.87 31.22 54.17
C MET A 1 -20.57 30.34 53.17
N ALA A 2 -20.37 30.58 51.87
CA ALA A 2 -20.98 29.74 50.86
C ALA A 2 -20.06 28.54 50.62
N LEU A 3 -20.65 27.35 50.51
CA LEU A 3 -19.97 26.19 49.96
C LEU A 3 -20.23 26.19 48.45
N ILE A 4 -19.18 25.99 47.68
CA ILE A 4 -19.22 25.79 46.24
C ILE A 4 -18.86 24.33 45.94
N MET A 5 -19.39 23.76 44.87
CA MET A 5 -18.96 22.43 44.46
C MET A 5 -17.64 22.53 43.69
N CYS A 6 -16.69 21.66 44.04
CA CYS A 6 -15.46 21.51 43.27
C CYS A 6 -15.80 21.02 41.86
N PRO A 7 -15.35 21.68 40.78
CA PRO A 7 -15.70 21.31 39.41
C PRO A 7 -15.05 19.99 38.97
N GLU A 8 -14.01 19.54 39.69
CA GLU A 8 -13.27 18.33 39.34
C GLU A 8 -13.83 17.10 40.07
N CYS A 9 -14.03 17.20 41.39
CA CYS A 9 -14.50 16.05 42.19
C CYS A 9 -15.97 16.13 42.65
N GLY A 10 -16.68 17.22 42.38
CA GLY A 10 -18.10 17.41 42.70
C GLY A 10 -18.44 17.55 44.19
N LYS A 11 -17.45 17.63 45.07
CA LYS A 11 -17.67 17.78 46.53
C LYS A 11 -17.73 19.25 46.96
N ASP A 12 -18.44 19.52 48.03
CA ASP A 12 -18.55 20.86 48.61
C ASP A 12 -17.23 21.35 49.21
N VAL A 13 -16.84 22.56 48.84
CA VAL A 13 -15.64 23.24 49.31
C VAL A 13 -15.97 24.70 49.65
N SER A 14 -15.24 25.27 50.60
CA SER A 14 -15.37 26.69 50.94
C SER A 14 -15.09 27.58 49.73
N ASP A 15 -15.93 28.60 49.53
CA ASP A 15 -15.77 29.68 48.54
C ASP A 15 -14.45 30.48 48.66
N LYS A 16 -13.72 30.29 49.76
CA LYS A 16 -12.41 30.91 50.03
C LYS A 16 -11.22 29.94 49.97
N ALA A 17 -11.44 28.66 49.70
CA ALA A 17 -10.35 27.71 49.61
C ALA A 17 -9.50 28.02 48.37
N HIS A 18 -8.17 28.12 48.53
CA HIS A 18 -7.29 28.27 47.37
C HIS A 18 -7.15 26.96 46.59
N VAL A 19 -7.34 25.83 47.28
CA VAL A 19 -7.24 24.47 46.72
C VAL A 19 -8.31 23.60 47.39
N CYS A 20 -8.93 22.72 46.60
CA CYS A 20 -9.86 21.72 47.08
C CYS A 20 -9.14 20.76 48.04
N PRO A 21 -9.57 20.64 49.31
CA PRO A 21 -8.93 19.73 50.26
C PRO A 21 -9.18 18.25 49.95
N ASN A 22 -10.11 17.94 49.03
CA ASN A 22 -10.46 16.55 48.69
C ASN A 22 -9.63 15.99 47.53
N CYS A 23 -9.32 16.79 46.51
CA CYS A 23 -8.62 16.32 45.30
C CYS A 23 -7.38 17.14 44.93
N GLY A 24 -7.14 18.28 45.59
CA GLY A 24 -6.00 19.15 45.27
C GLY A 24 -6.25 20.12 44.11
N PHE A 25 -7.48 20.21 43.60
CA PHE A 25 -7.83 21.13 42.51
C PHE A 25 -7.77 22.61 42.96
N PRO A 26 -7.02 23.51 42.29
CA PRO A 26 -6.93 24.92 42.66
C PRO A 26 -8.29 25.63 42.44
N ILE A 27 -8.89 26.13 43.52
CA ILE A 27 -10.20 26.79 43.50
C ILE A 27 -10.08 28.30 43.36
N ALA A 28 -9.06 28.91 43.97
CA ALA A 28 -8.79 30.33 43.79
C ALA A 28 -7.74 30.51 42.69
N MET A 29 -8.14 30.29 41.44
CA MET A 29 -7.45 30.94 40.34
C MET A 29 -7.86 32.42 40.37
N GLU A 30 -6.84 33.28 40.38
CA GLU A 30 -6.96 34.72 40.50
C GLU A 30 -7.98 35.28 39.51
N LYS A 31 -8.69 36.34 39.95
CA LYS A 31 -9.56 37.18 39.12
C LYS A 31 -8.75 37.93 38.05
N ASN A 32 -8.09 37.24 37.15
CA ASN A 32 -7.46 37.80 35.98
C ASN A 32 -8.17 37.25 34.75
N ALA A 33 -8.71 38.19 33.97
CA ALA A 33 -9.55 37.99 32.79
C ALA A 33 -10.99 37.52 33.10
N LYS A 34 -11.77 38.42 33.71
CA LYS A 34 -13.13 38.64 33.19
C LYS A 34 -12.99 39.07 31.73
N ILE A 35 -12.96 38.09 30.85
CA ILE A 35 -13.40 38.25 29.49
C ILE A 35 -14.93 38.35 29.59
N GLU A 36 -15.44 39.57 29.80
CA GLU A 36 -16.85 39.89 29.53
C GLU A 36 -16.98 39.92 28.00
N THR A 37 -17.10 38.75 27.37
CA THR A 37 -17.25 38.68 25.91
C THR A 37 -18.69 38.84 25.51
N ASN A 38 -19.07 40.08 25.27
CA ASN A 38 -20.01 40.39 24.20
C ASN A 38 -19.28 40.17 22.85
N LEU A 39 -18.77 38.96 22.58
CA LEU A 39 -18.28 38.61 21.25
C LEU A 39 -19.46 38.09 20.44
N SER A 40 -19.57 38.58 19.21
CA SER A 40 -20.51 38.01 18.25
C SER A 40 -20.06 36.62 17.81
N ARG A 41 -20.97 35.85 17.21
CA ARG A 41 -20.65 34.57 16.58
C ARG A 41 -19.52 34.74 15.55
N GLU A 42 -19.58 35.81 14.76
CA GLU A 42 -18.60 36.12 13.73
C GLU A 42 -17.22 36.39 14.32
N ASP A 43 -17.14 37.09 15.46
CA ASP A 43 -15.86 37.33 16.15
C ASP A 43 -15.24 36.02 16.65
N LEU A 44 -16.05 35.11 17.21
CA LEU A 44 -15.58 33.81 17.68
C LEU A 44 -15.04 32.94 16.55
N ILE A 45 -15.72 32.93 15.40
CA ILE A 45 -15.27 32.20 14.19
C ILE A 45 -13.95 32.80 13.69
N GLN A 46 -13.85 34.13 13.62
CA GLN A 46 -12.63 34.78 13.15
C GLN A 46 -11.43 34.51 14.07
N ILE A 47 -11.66 34.56 15.39
CA ILE A 47 -10.64 34.21 16.39
C ILE A 47 -10.20 32.76 16.18
N ALA A 48 -11.15 31.82 16.12
CA ALA A 48 -10.86 30.40 15.95
C ALA A 48 -10.07 30.10 14.67
N SER A 49 -10.47 30.68 13.53
CA SER A 49 -9.73 30.53 12.27
C SER A 49 -8.30 31.04 12.38
N SER A 50 -8.08 32.18 13.05
CA SER A 50 -6.72 32.71 13.28
C SER A 50 -5.89 31.84 14.23
N GLU A 51 -6.53 31.20 15.21
CA GLU A 51 -5.89 30.28 16.16
C GLU A 51 -5.51 28.97 15.46
N ILE A 52 -6.36 28.45 14.56
CA ILE A 52 -6.06 27.30 13.70
C ILE A 52 -4.83 27.60 12.81
N GLU A 53 -4.77 28.76 12.16
CA GLU A 53 -3.61 29.17 11.36
C GLU A 53 -2.31 29.24 12.17
N ARG A 54 -2.41 29.64 13.44
CA ARG A 54 -1.29 29.67 14.40
C ARG A 54 -1.02 28.33 15.06
N LYS A 55 -1.76 27.26 14.69
CA LYS A 55 -1.69 25.92 15.30
C LYS A 55 -2.02 25.89 16.80
N GLN A 56 -2.80 26.86 17.27
CA GLN A 56 -3.28 26.98 18.65
C GLN A 56 -4.67 26.32 18.79
N PHE A 57 -4.75 25.02 18.50
CA PHE A 57 -6.03 24.31 18.35
C PHE A 57 -6.88 24.28 19.62
N ASN A 58 -6.27 24.22 20.80
CA ASN A 58 -7.00 24.26 22.07
C ASN A 58 -7.76 25.58 22.28
N GLU A 59 -7.16 26.71 21.88
CA GLU A 59 -7.84 28.01 21.96
C GLU A 59 -8.95 28.10 20.91
N ALA A 60 -8.71 27.61 19.69
CA ALA A 60 -9.74 27.54 18.67
C ALA A 60 -10.96 26.74 19.12
N ILE A 61 -10.74 25.57 19.73
CA ILE A 61 -11.80 24.72 20.29
C ILE A 61 -12.55 25.46 21.40
N LYS A 62 -11.85 26.17 22.30
CA LYS A 62 -12.51 26.96 23.35
C LYS A 62 -13.41 28.04 22.73
N SER A 63 -12.90 28.81 21.78
CA SER A 63 -13.63 29.86 21.07
C SER A 63 -14.89 29.30 20.38
N LEU A 64 -14.75 28.19 19.64
CA LEU A 64 -15.87 27.55 18.94
C LEU A 64 -16.89 26.94 19.91
N SER A 65 -16.44 26.37 21.04
CA SER A 65 -17.33 25.79 22.06
C SER A 65 -18.21 26.80 22.79
N MET A 66 -17.90 28.09 22.70
CA MET A 66 -18.72 29.17 23.27
C MET A 66 -19.95 29.50 22.39
N ILE A 67 -20.01 28.99 21.16
CA ILE A 67 -21.15 29.21 20.25
C ILE A 67 -22.32 28.29 20.67
N MET A 68 -23.44 28.88 21.08
CA MET A 68 -24.60 28.13 21.62
C MET A 68 -25.36 27.30 20.57
N ASP A 69 -25.50 27.82 19.36
CA ASP A 69 -26.23 27.18 18.25
C ASP A 69 -25.26 26.95 17.06
N PRO A 70 -24.38 25.94 17.15
CA PRO A 70 -23.44 25.63 16.08
C PRO A 70 -24.16 25.10 14.84
N ASP A 71 -23.78 25.63 13.68
CA ASP A 71 -24.19 25.14 12.36
C ASP A 71 -23.07 24.34 11.70
N ALA A 72 -23.27 23.95 10.43
CA ALA A 72 -22.32 23.10 9.70
C ALA A 72 -20.90 23.68 9.67
N GLU A 73 -20.75 25.01 9.49
CA GLU A 73 -19.46 25.69 9.46
C GLU A 73 -18.72 25.56 10.80
N VAL A 74 -19.42 25.80 11.92
CA VAL A 74 -18.82 25.68 13.27
C VAL A 74 -18.44 24.23 13.56
N PHE A 75 -19.26 23.25 13.17
CA PHE A 75 -18.93 21.84 13.33
C PHE A 75 -17.73 21.43 12.46
N GLU A 76 -17.63 21.93 11.24
CA GLU A 76 -16.49 21.67 10.37
C GLU A 76 -15.19 22.24 10.96
N LEU A 77 -15.21 23.48 11.47
CA LEU A 77 -14.05 24.09 12.13
C LEU A 77 -13.63 23.34 13.40
N LEU A 78 -14.59 22.87 14.20
CA LEU A 78 -14.30 22.01 15.36
C LEU A 78 -13.66 20.70 14.91
N ALA A 79 -14.18 20.08 13.85
CA ALA A 79 -13.64 18.84 13.30
C ALA A 79 -12.20 19.02 12.79
N ASP A 80 -11.94 20.11 12.05
CA ASP A 80 -10.62 20.48 11.54
C ASP A 80 -9.63 20.71 12.71
N ALA A 81 -10.06 21.39 13.78
CA ALA A 81 -9.23 21.65 14.95
C ALA A 81 -8.85 20.37 15.70
N TYR A 82 -9.76 19.39 15.80
CA TYR A 82 -9.45 18.07 16.37
C TYR A 82 -8.65 17.17 15.42
N PHE A 83 -8.72 17.42 14.11
CA PHE A 83 -7.99 16.66 13.11
C PHE A 83 -6.49 16.97 13.10
N CYS A 84 -6.13 18.23 13.34
CA CYS A 84 -4.74 18.69 13.23
C CYS A 84 -3.84 18.24 14.39
N ASP A 85 -2.57 17.97 14.09
CA ASP A 85 -1.51 17.74 15.08
C ASP A 85 -0.78 19.06 15.36
N GLY A 86 -0.66 19.44 16.63
CA GLY A 86 -0.02 20.68 17.06
C GLY A 86 0.87 20.49 18.29
N GLU A 87 1.68 21.49 18.61
CA GLU A 87 2.64 21.41 19.74
C GLU A 87 1.97 21.13 21.10
N GLU A 88 0.70 21.50 21.25
CA GLU A 88 -0.06 21.37 22.50
C GLU A 88 -1.24 20.39 22.43
N LEU A 89 -1.55 19.83 21.26
CA LEU A 89 -2.70 18.94 21.07
C LEU A 89 -2.36 17.85 20.05
N HIS A 90 -2.46 16.59 20.48
CA HIS A 90 -2.45 15.44 19.59
C HIS A 90 -3.80 15.28 18.89
N CYS A 91 -3.78 14.81 17.64
CA CYS A 91 -4.99 14.51 16.87
C CYS A 91 -5.99 13.65 17.66
N ASP A 92 -7.25 14.09 17.69
CA ASP A 92 -8.38 13.34 18.24
C ASP A 92 -9.34 13.01 17.09
N PHE A 93 -8.98 11.98 16.30
CA PHE A 93 -9.76 11.57 15.12
C PHE A 93 -11.18 11.16 15.49
N ASP A 94 -11.41 10.60 16.69
CA ASP A 94 -12.72 10.16 17.15
C ASP A 94 -13.67 11.37 17.26
N LYS A 95 -13.23 12.46 17.89
CA LYS A 95 -14.00 13.72 17.94
C LYS A 95 -14.09 14.41 16.58
N SER A 96 -13.00 14.42 15.81
CA SER A 96 -13.01 15.01 14.47
C SER A 96 -14.10 14.39 13.60
N ILE A 97 -14.16 13.05 13.54
CA ILE A 97 -15.18 12.29 12.83
C ILE A 97 -16.59 12.61 13.37
N GLU A 98 -16.77 12.66 14.70
CA GLU A 98 -18.05 13.01 15.32
C GLU A 98 -18.56 14.39 14.85
N TYR A 99 -17.68 15.40 14.81
CA TYR A 99 -18.07 16.74 14.38
C TYR A 99 -18.31 16.84 12.87
N TYR A 100 -17.53 16.14 12.02
CA TYR A 100 -17.85 16.04 10.59
C TYR A 100 -19.23 15.40 10.36
N GLN A 101 -19.59 14.36 11.11
CA GLN A 101 -20.91 13.74 11.01
C GLN A 101 -22.02 14.73 11.38
N LYS A 102 -21.84 15.52 12.45
CA LYS A 102 -22.79 16.59 12.82
C LYS A 102 -22.94 17.63 11.71
N ALA A 103 -21.84 18.05 11.09
CA ALA A 103 -21.87 18.99 9.96
C ALA A 103 -22.65 18.41 8.76
N ILE A 104 -22.37 17.15 8.41
CA ILE A 104 -23.06 16.42 7.34
C ILE A 104 -24.57 16.33 7.62
N ASP A 105 -24.95 15.96 8.85
CA ASP A 105 -26.36 15.80 9.22
C ASP A 105 -27.12 17.14 9.24
N TYR A 106 -26.44 18.22 9.64
CA TYR A 106 -26.96 19.58 9.50
C TYR A 106 -27.26 19.92 8.03
N LEU A 107 -26.31 19.67 7.12
CA LEU A 107 -26.48 19.96 5.69
C LEU A 107 -27.53 19.07 5.01
N LYS A 108 -27.63 17.78 5.38
CA LYS A 108 -28.65 16.87 4.82
C LYS A 108 -30.08 17.38 5.06
N CYS A 109 -30.32 18.09 6.16
CA CYS A 109 -31.63 18.67 6.47
C CYS A 109 -32.02 19.83 5.53
N SER A 110 -31.05 20.42 4.81
CA SER A 110 -31.27 21.53 3.87
C SER A 110 -31.73 21.08 2.45
N GLN A 111 -31.77 19.77 2.19
CA GLN A 111 -32.19 19.15 0.91
C GLN A 111 -31.41 19.56 -0.36
N VAL A 112 -30.31 20.32 -0.24
CA VAL A 112 -29.41 20.63 -1.36
C VAL A 112 -28.14 19.82 -1.20
N ILE A 113 -27.85 18.94 -2.17
CA ILE A 113 -26.51 18.34 -2.30
C ILE A 113 -25.60 19.47 -2.81
N SER A 114 -24.91 20.12 -1.88
CA SER A 114 -23.97 21.20 -2.19
C SER A 114 -22.54 20.64 -2.33
N ILE A 115 -21.67 21.44 -2.96
CA ILE A 115 -20.22 21.18 -3.01
C ILE A 115 -19.67 21.00 -1.59
N GLU A 116 -20.22 21.70 -0.60
CA GLU A 116 -19.80 21.60 0.81
C GLU A 116 -20.06 20.19 1.37
N LEU A 117 -21.19 19.56 1.04
CA LEU A 117 -21.47 18.19 1.47
C LEU A 117 -20.46 17.18 0.89
N MET A 118 -20.05 17.37 -0.37
CA MET A 118 -18.99 16.55 -0.98
C MET A 118 -17.64 16.77 -0.28
N CYS A 119 -17.29 18.03 0.02
CA CYS A 119 -16.08 18.35 0.77
C CYS A 119 -16.06 17.67 2.14
N LEU A 120 -17.17 17.69 2.88
CA LEU A 120 -17.27 17.03 4.18
C LEU A 120 -17.13 15.50 4.08
N TYR A 121 -17.72 14.87 3.06
CA TYR A 121 -17.52 13.44 2.83
C TYR A 121 -16.05 13.09 2.51
N LEU A 122 -15.35 13.94 1.76
CA LEU A 122 -13.91 13.74 1.54
C LEU A 122 -13.11 13.87 2.84
N LYS A 123 -13.39 14.91 3.64
CA LYS A 123 -12.70 15.16 4.92
C LYS A 123 -12.90 14.03 5.92
N ILE A 124 -14.13 13.56 6.11
CA ILE A 124 -14.42 12.45 7.03
C ILE A 124 -13.80 11.14 6.51
N GLY A 125 -13.85 10.87 5.21
CA GLY A 125 -13.20 9.70 4.61
C GLY A 125 -11.69 9.72 4.85
N PHE A 126 -11.05 10.87 4.68
CA PHE A 126 -9.63 11.06 4.99
C PHE A 126 -9.32 10.89 6.49
N ALA A 127 -10.23 11.29 7.38
CA ALA A 127 -10.07 11.07 8.81
C ALA A 127 -10.11 9.59 9.17
N TYR A 128 -11.03 8.83 8.59
CA TYR A 128 -11.05 7.38 8.73
C TYR A 128 -9.80 6.71 8.16
N SER A 129 -9.33 7.10 6.96
CA SER A 129 -8.13 6.52 6.36
C SER A 129 -6.85 6.85 7.13
N THR A 130 -6.78 8.02 7.77
CA THR A 130 -5.64 8.43 8.59
C THR A 130 -5.66 7.71 9.94
N ARG A 131 -6.83 7.58 10.57
CA ARG A 131 -7.00 6.86 11.83
C ARG A 131 -6.69 5.37 11.67
N ALA A 132 -7.26 4.75 10.61
CA ALA A 132 -7.07 3.39 10.12
C ALA A 132 -6.47 2.39 11.13
N ARG A 133 -7.16 2.21 12.27
CA ARG A 133 -6.76 1.27 13.33
C ARG A 133 -7.05 -0.16 12.93
N ASP A 134 -8.09 -0.35 12.12
CA ASP A 134 -8.63 -1.63 11.72
C ASP A 134 -9.26 -1.59 10.32
N VAL A 135 -9.85 -2.71 9.92
CA VAL A 135 -10.55 -2.87 8.64
C VAL A 135 -11.77 -1.96 8.54
N PHE A 136 -12.49 -1.78 9.66
CA PHE A 136 -13.70 -0.96 9.70
C PHE A 136 -13.41 0.49 9.31
N ASP A 137 -12.31 1.05 9.80
CA ASP A 137 -11.88 2.40 9.42
C ASP A 137 -11.65 2.52 7.90
N MET A 138 -11.01 1.53 7.27
CA MET A 138 -10.77 1.57 5.83
C MET A 138 -12.07 1.42 5.02
N GLU A 139 -12.98 0.54 5.44
CA GLU A 139 -14.30 0.40 4.81
C GLU A 139 -15.11 1.70 4.89
N MET A 140 -15.06 2.37 6.05
CA MET A 140 -15.70 3.68 6.22
C MET A 140 -15.08 4.72 5.29
N ALA A 141 -13.75 4.79 5.20
CA ALA A 141 -13.06 5.70 4.28
C ALA A 141 -13.48 5.48 2.82
N VAL A 142 -13.53 4.21 2.38
CA VAL A 142 -14.00 3.84 1.04
C VAL A 142 -15.45 4.27 0.83
N SER A 143 -16.33 3.99 1.79
CA SER A 143 -17.76 4.31 1.67
C SER A 143 -18.00 5.81 1.46
N PHE A 144 -17.24 6.67 2.14
CA PHE A 144 -17.36 8.12 2.01
C PHE A 144 -16.77 8.63 0.69
N ALA A 145 -15.60 8.13 0.28
CA ALA A 145 -15.01 8.50 -1.00
C ALA A 145 -15.90 8.03 -2.19
N ALA A 146 -16.48 6.84 -2.09
CA ALA A 146 -17.41 6.30 -3.09
C ALA A 146 -18.65 7.19 -3.23
N ARG A 147 -19.20 7.64 -2.10
CA ARG A 147 -20.36 8.54 -2.11
C ARG A 147 -20.09 9.86 -2.83
N VAL A 148 -18.86 10.39 -2.75
CA VAL A 148 -18.49 11.61 -3.48
C VAL A 148 -18.41 11.33 -4.98
N ALA A 149 -17.80 10.22 -5.38
CA ALA A 149 -17.74 9.81 -6.78
C ALA A 149 -19.13 9.49 -7.37
N GLU A 150 -20.08 9.01 -6.55
CA GLU A 150 -21.47 8.80 -6.96
C GLU A 150 -22.25 10.09 -7.17
N ILE A 151 -22.00 11.11 -6.34
CA ILE A 151 -22.66 12.42 -6.47
C ILE A 151 -22.24 13.12 -7.77
N ASP A 152 -20.96 13.02 -8.13
CA ASP A 152 -20.40 13.63 -9.34
C ASP A 152 -19.52 12.63 -10.09
N SER A 153 -20.16 11.78 -10.90
CA SER A 153 -19.50 10.68 -11.63
C SER A 153 -18.51 11.13 -12.70
N GLU A 154 -18.54 12.40 -13.11
CA GLU A 154 -17.61 12.96 -14.07
C GLU A 154 -16.43 13.68 -13.38
N ASN A 155 -16.44 13.75 -12.05
CA ASN A 155 -15.39 14.40 -11.28
C ASN A 155 -14.15 13.53 -11.15
N GLU A 156 -13.17 13.78 -12.02
CA GLU A 156 -11.89 13.08 -12.02
C GLU A 156 -11.15 13.19 -10.68
N GLN A 157 -11.31 14.28 -9.93
CA GLN A 157 -10.69 14.41 -8.60
C GLN A 157 -11.36 13.49 -7.57
N ALA A 158 -12.69 13.35 -7.61
CA ALA A 158 -13.40 12.42 -6.74
C ALA A 158 -13.00 10.97 -7.01
N LYS A 159 -12.90 10.59 -8.29
CA LYS A 159 -12.39 9.27 -8.70
C LYS A 159 -10.96 9.03 -8.25
N ALA A 160 -10.07 10.02 -8.44
CA ALA A 160 -8.69 9.96 -7.99
C ALA A 160 -8.58 9.77 -6.46
N ASN A 161 -9.42 10.47 -5.69
CA ASN A 161 -9.48 10.29 -4.24
C ASN A 161 -9.94 8.88 -3.85
N LEU A 162 -10.99 8.36 -4.50
CA LEU A 162 -11.46 6.99 -4.28
C LEU A 162 -10.39 5.95 -4.61
N ALA A 163 -9.68 6.11 -5.74
CA ALA A 163 -8.54 5.28 -6.10
C ALA A 163 -7.44 5.29 -5.04
N SER A 164 -7.12 6.47 -4.51
CA SER A 164 -6.12 6.63 -3.44
C SER A 164 -6.51 5.89 -2.15
N VAL A 165 -7.79 5.92 -1.75
CA VAL A 165 -8.26 5.18 -0.55
C VAL A 165 -8.17 3.67 -0.76
N TYR A 166 -8.60 3.15 -1.91
CA TYR A 166 -8.46 1.73 -2.24
C TYR A 166 -6.99 1.29 -2.26
N TRP A 167 -6.11 2.12 -2.84
CA TRP A 167 -4.67 1.90 -2.83
C TRP A 167 -4.09 1.82 -1.40
N GLN A 168 -4.44 2.78 -0.52
CA GLN A 168 -4.01 2.77 0.88
C GLN A 168 -4.51 1.52 1.62
N TYR A 169 -5.74 1.08 1.34
CA TYR A 169 -6.30 -0.12 1.94
C TYR A 169 -5.51 -1.37 1.52
N CYS A 170 -5.20 -1.50 0.23
CA CYS A 170 -4.32 -2.55 -0.26
C CYS A 170 -2.95 -2.54 0.43
N GLN A 171 -2.31 -1.37 0.58
CA GLN A 171 -0.99 -1.26 1.21
C GLN A 171 -1.02 -1.72 2.67
N LYS A 172 -2.04 -1.30 3.43
CA LYS A 172 -2.20 -1.73 4.83
C LYS A 172 -2.41 -3.24 4.96
N MET A 173 -3.17 -3.85 4.04
CA MET A 173 -3.31 -5.30 3.97
C MET A 173 -1.97 -5.98 3.65
N LEU A 174 -1.24 -5.51 2.64
CA LEU A 174 0.06 -6.07 2.24
C LEU A 174 1.11 -5.97 3.35
N ASN A 175 1.12 -4.86 4.10
CA ASN A 175 2.01 -4.64 5.23
C ASN A 175 1.63 -5.40 6.50
N ARG A 176 0.50 -6.13 6.50
CA ARG A 176 -0.08 -6.80 7.68
C ARG A 176 -0.36 -5.85 8.84
N GLU A 177 -0.70 -4.60 8.51
CA GLU A 177 -1.19 -3.62 9.50
C GLU A 177 -2.63 -3.90 9.90
N LEU A 178 -3.34 -4.70 9.09
CA LEU A 178 -4.71 -5.13 9.33
C LEU A 178 -4.75 -6.62 9.70
N GLU A 179 -5.73 -7.01 10.51
CA GLU A 179 -5.95 -8.41 10.90
C GLU A 179 -6.29 -9.31 9.68
N VAL A 180 -6.81 -8.70 8.61
CA VAL A 180 -7.16 -9.38 7.37
C VAL A 180 -5.97 -9.30 6.42
N TYR A 181 -5.35 -10.45 6.16
CA TYR A 181 -4.38 -10.64 5.10
C TYR A 181 -4.99 -11.47 3.98
N ASP A 182 -5.59 -10.78 3.00
CA ASP A 182 -6.25 -11.40 1.84
C ASP A 182 -5.70 -10.78 0.55
N LEU A 183 -4.92 -11.57 -0.20
CA LEU A 183 -4.29 -11.11 -1.45
C LEU A 183 -5.30 -10.97 -2.59
N ASP A 184 -6.36 -11.78 -2.59
CA ASP A 184 -7.39 -11.77 -3.64
C ASP A 184 -8.23 -10.49 -3.49
N LEU A 185 -8.59 -10.13 -2.25
CA LEU A 185 -9.27 -8.86 -1.94
C LEU A 185 -8.38 -7.64 -2.23
N ALA A 186 -7.09 -7.71 -1.89
CA ALA A 186 -6.14 -6.65 -2.22
C ALA A 186 -6.02 -6.42 -3.74
N LYS A 187 -6.04 -7.51 -4.53
CA LYS A 187 -6.06 -7.44 -6.00
C LYS A 187 -7.33 -6.75 -6.51
N GLU A 188 -8.49 -7.13 -5.98
CA GLU A 188 -9.78 -6.53 -6.34
C GLU A 188 -9.77 -5.01 -6.10
N TYR A 189 -9.28 -4.55 -4.94
CA TYR A 189 -9.18 -3.12 -4.66
C TYR A 189 -8.18 -2.38 -5.55
N LEU A 190 -7.06 -2.99 -5.93
CA LEU A 190 -6.16 -2.38 -6.91
C LEU A 190 -6.78 -2.29 -8.30
N ASP A 191 -7.53 -3.31 -8.71
CA ASP A 191 -8.24 -3.30 -10.00
C ASP A 191 -9.25 -2.15 -10.03
N ILE A 192 -10.03 -1.97 -8.95
CA ILE A 192 -10.95 -0.85 -8.78
C ILE A 192 -10.20 0.49 -8.78
N ALA A 193 -9.10 0.61 -8.01
CA ALA A 193 -8.30 1.83 -7.98
C ALA A 193 -7.75 2.21 -9.37
N THR A 194 -7.36 1.21 -10.16
CA THR A 194 -6.85 1.41 -11.52
C THR A 194 -7.93 1.94 -12.45
N GLU A 195 -9.16 1.45 -12.32
CA GLU A 195 -10.31 1.92 -13.10
C GLU A 195 -10.59 3.40 -12.85
N TYR A 196 -10.43 3.87 -11.61
CA TYR A 196 -10.68 5.26 -11.22
C TYR A 196 -9.50 6.22 -11.43
N ALA A 197 -8.27 5.72 -11.63
CA ALA A 197 -7.06 6.54 -11.72
C ALA A 197 -6.76 7.05 -13.15
N THR A 198 -7.78 7.35 -13.96
CA THR A 198 -7.71 7.54 -15.42
C THR A 198 -6.73 8.61 -15.93
N SER A 199 -6.36 9.59 -15.11
CA SER A 199 -5.56 10.75 -15.56
C SER A 199 -4.38 11.14 -14.66
N SER A 200 -4.23 10.54 -13.47
CA SER A 200 -3.18 10.92 -12.51
C SER A 200 -1.95 10.02 -12.61
N GLU A 201 -0.87 10.50 -13.23
CA GLU A 201 0.39 9.75 -13.38
C GLU A 201 0.98 9.37 -12.01
N GLU A 202 0.85 10.22 -10.99
CA GLU A 202 1.32 9.97 -9.63
C GLU A 202 0.58 8.78 -9.00
N ILE A 203 -0.75 8.77 -9.07
CA ILE A 203 -1.58 7.68 -8.53
C ILE A 203 -1.33 6.38 -9.31
N LEU A 204 -1.26 6.46 -10.65
CA LEU A 204 -0.96 5.29 -11.49
C LEU A 204 0.42 4.69 -11.16
N SER A 205 1.43 5.53 -10.88
CA SER A 205 2.74 5.07 -10.44
C SER A 205 2.68 4.35 -9.08
N ALA A 206 1.93 4.89 -8.11
CA ALA A 206 1.76 4.26 -6.80
C ALA A 206 0.98 2.93 -6.89
N ILE A 207 -0.03 2.86 -7.76
CA ILE A 207 -0.77 1.63 -8.07
C ILE A 207 0.17 0.61 -8.74
N ALA A 208 1.04 1.04 -9.67
CA ALA A 208 2.01 0.17 -10.33
C ALA A 208 2.97 -0.50 -9.32
N GLU A 209 3.48 0.26 -8.35
CA GLU A 209 4.31 -0.26 -7.26
C GLU A 209 3.53 -1.29 -6.42
N SER A 210 2.26 -1.02 -6.15
CA SER A 210 1.39 -1.91 -5.37
C SER A 210 1.15 -3.25 -6.07
N TYR A 211 0.90 -3.24 -7.37
CA TYR A 211 0.82 -4.48 -8.16
C TYR A 211 2.14 -5.25 -8.15
N SER A 212 3.29 -4.55 -8.17
CA SER A 212 4.60 -5.18 -8.04
C SER A 212 4.78 -5.86 -6.67
N ASN A 213 4.37 -5.18 -5.59
CA ASN A 213 4.42 -5.74 -4.23
C ASN A 213 3.45 -6.91 -4.06
N LEU A 214 2.24 -6.80 -4.61
CA LEU A 214 1.23 -7.86 -4.61
C LEU A 214 1.72 -9.09 -5.39
N SER A 215 2.34 -8.87 -6.56
CA SER A 215 2.99 -9.93 -7.34
C SER A 215 4.06 -10.65 -6.51
N TYR A 216 4.92 -9.90 -5.81
CA TYR A 216 5.90 -10.49 -4.90
C TYR A 216 5.22 -11.28 -3.76
N ALA A 217 4.15 -10.77 -3.18
CA ALA A 217 3.40 -11.46 -2.11
C ALA A 217 2.81 -12.80 -2.58
N TYR A 218 2.21 -12.85 -3.78
CA TYR A 218 1.73 -14.10 -4.39
C TYR A 218 2.86 -15.15 -4.53
N SER A 219 4.07 -14.72 -4.90
CA SER A 219 5.23 -15.62 -5.05
C SER A 219 5.74 -16.19 -3.72
N LYS A 220 5.48 -15.51 -2.59
CA LYS A 220 6.04 -15.83 -1.27
C LYS A 220 5.04 -16.44 -0.30
N HIS A 221 3.80 -16.65 -0.70
CA HIS A 221 2.75 -17.09 0.20
C HIS A 221 2.96 -18.55 0.68
N GLU A 222 3.62 -18.73 1.83
CA GLU A 222 4.08 -20.04 2.36
C GLU A 222 2.96 -21.09 2.51
N ASN A 223 1.72 -20.66 2.69
CA ASN A 223 0.57 -21.53 2.96
C ASN A 223 -0.29 -21.86 1.73
N ARG A 224 0.03 -21.31 0.55
CA ARG A 224 -0.72 -21.55 -0.70
C ARG A 224 0.27 -21.99 -1.76
N LYS A 225 -0.11 -22.97 -2.60
CA LYS A 225 0.66 -23.23 -3.82
C LYS A 225 0.70 -21.90 -4.59
N PRO A 226 1.87 -21.38 -4.97
CA PRO A 226 1.98 -20.06 -5.58
C PRO A 226 1.04 -19.98 -6.77
N ASP A 227 0.15 -18.98 -6.75
CA ASP A 227 -0.75 -18.71 -7.86
C ASP A 227 0.03 -17.95 -8.92
N LEU A 228 0.82 -18.70 -9.69
CA LEU A 228 1.71 -18.15 -10.69
C LEU A 228 0.97 -17.34 -11.75
N SER A 229 -0.34 -17.59 -11.93
CA SER A 229 -1.19 -16.83 -12.84
C SER A 229 -1.40 -15.42 -12.31
N ASP A 230 -1.84 -15.27 -11.07
CA ASP A 230 -2.06 -13.97 -10.43
C ASP A 230 -0.75 -13.20 -10.23
N GLU A 231 0.34 -13.90 -9.88
CA GLU A 231 1.68 -13.33 -9.81
C GLU A 231 2.08 -12.68 -11.15
N MET A 232 1.91 -13.41 -12.26
CA MET A 232 2.23 -12.93 -13.60
C MET A 232 1.31 -11.77 -14.01
N GLU A 233 0.01 -11.89 -13.79
CA GLU A 233 -0.97 -10.85 -14.12
C GLU A 233 -0.67 -9.54 -13.39
N CYS A 234 -0.40 -9.58 -12.08
CA CYS A 234 -0.06 -8.40 -11.30
C CYS A 234 1.21 -7.71 -11.82
N SER A 235 2.27 -8.48 -12.13
CA SER A 235 3.49 -7.90 -12.69
C SER A 235 3.29 -7.28 -14.09
N GLN A 236 2.36 -7.83 -14.88
CA GLN A 236 1.98 -7.26 -16.17
C GLN A 236 1.22 -5.94 -16.00
N LYS A 237 0.25 -5.90 -15.06
CA LYS A 237 -0.48 -4.68 -14.71
C LYS A 237 0.48 -3.60 -14.21
N ALA A 238 1.39 -3.92 -13.29
CA ALA A 238 2.43 -3.02 -12.82
C ALA A 238 3.23 -2.41 -13.98
N LEU A 239 3.72 -3.23 -14.91
CA LEU A 239 4.50 -2.77 -16.07
C LEU A 239 3.66 -1.87 -17.01
N SER A 240 2.37 -2.14 -17.16
CA SER A 240 1.48 -1.35 -18.02
C SER A 240 1.17 0.03 -17.47
N LEU A 241 1.15 0.17 -16.14
CA LEU A 241 0.87 1.42 -15.42
C LEU A 241 2.13 2.22 -15.10
N ALA A 242 3.31 1.66 -15.39
CA ALA A 242 4.58 2.27 -15.06
C ALA A 242 4.74 3.67 -15.70
N PRO A 243 5.20 4.69 -14.94
CA PRO A 243 5.50 6.01 -15.48
C PRO A 243 6.57 5.95 -16.57
N ASN A 244 6.74 7.02 -17.35
CA ASN A 244 7.72 7.07 -18.44
C ASN A 244 9.20 7.08 -18.02
N ASP A 245 9.48 6.79 -16.74
CA ASP A 245 10.82 6.55 -16.23
C ASP A 245 11.39 5.24 -16.81
N LYS A 246 12.53 5.37 -17.49
CA LYS A 246 13.19 4.26 -18.20
C LYS A 246 13.76 3.22 -17.23
N ASP A 247 14.30 3.63 -16.09
CA ASP A 247 14.94 2.73 -15.14
C ASP A 247 13.89 2.01 -14.29
N TYR A 248 12.80 2.69 -13.93
CA TYR A 248 11.65 2.07 -13.28
C TYR A 248 10.98 1.03 -14.18
N LYS A 249 10.66 1.39 -15.44
CA LYS A 249 10.14 0.44 -16.44
C LYS A 249 11.07 -0.75 -16.67
N LYS A 250 12.38 -0.53 -16.64
CA LYS A 250 13.38 -1.60 -16.73
C LYS A 250 13.27 -2.58 -15.57
N SER A 251 13.12 -2.09 -14.34
CA SER A 251 12.97 -2.91 -13.14
C SER A 251 11.67 -3.72 -13.16
N LEU A 252 10.54 -3.10 -13.51
CA LEU A 252 9.25 -3.80 -13.63
C LEU A 252 9.26 -4.84 -14.75
N LYS A 253 9.93 -4.55 -15.87
CA LYS A 253 10.07 -5.52 -16.96
C LYS A 253 10.93 -6.73 -16.57
N LEU A 254 11.96 -6.52 -15.75
CA LEU A 254 12.74 -7.60 -15.14
C LEU A 254 11.84 -8.47 -14.25
N ILE A 255 11.04 -7.86 -13.37
CA ILE A 255 10.09 -8.59 -12.49
C ILE A 255 9.08 -9.39 -13.32
N TYR A 256 8.41 -8.75 -14.28
CA TYR A 256 7.45 -9.42 -15.16
C TYR A 256 8.07 -10.60 -15.91
N ASN A 257 9.28 -10.44 -16.46
CA ASN A 257 9.94 -11.54 -17.14
C ASN A 257 10.25 -12.70 -16.17
N LEU A 258 10.70 -12.41 -14.94
CA LEU A 258 10.98 -13.44 -13.94
C LEU A 258 9.70 -14.22 -13.55
N ASN A 259 8.58 -13.52 -13.40
CA ASN A 259 7.32 -14.13 -13.01
C ASN A 259 6.71 -14.94 -14.15
N ALA A 260 6.75 -14.41 -15.39
CA ALA A 260 6.36 -15.15 -16.58
C ALA A 260 7.21 -16.43 -16.74
N MET A 261 8.51 -16.37 -16.44
CA MET A 261 9.36 -17.55 -16.43
C MET A 261 8.90 -18.60 -15.43
N ASN A 262 8.62 -18.20 -14.18
CA ASN A 262 8.13 -19.11 -13.13
C ASN A 262 6.79 -19.74 -13.54
N TYR A 263 5.85 -18.94 -14.04
CA TYR A 263 4.55 -19.39 -14.54
C TYR A 263 4.68 -20.49 -15.59
N PHE A 264 5.45 -20.24 -16.64
CA PHE A 264 5.61 -21.20 -17.72
C PHE A 264 6.37 -22.47 -17.32
N VAL A 265 7.34 -22.36 -16.41
CA VAL A 265 8.04 -23.54 -15.87
C VAL A 265 7.09 -24.37 -14.99
N GLY A 266 6.24 -23.71 -14.20
CA GLY A 266 5.25 -24.36 -13.35
C GLY A 266 4.21 -25.17 -14.13
N ASN A 267 3.84 -24.73 -15.34
CA ASN A 267 2.91 -25.46 -16.21
C ASN A 267 3.52 -26.73 -16.83
N GLY A 268 4.85 -26.79 -16.99
CA GLY A 268 5.58 -27.98 -17.40
C GLY A 268 5.37 -28.44 -18.86
N VAL A 269 4.67 -27.66 -19.69
CA VAL A 269 4.45 -27.96 -21.12
C VAL A 269 5.63 -27.41 -21.94
N GLU A 270 6.11 -28.18 -22.93
CA GLU A 270 7.26 -27.81 -23.78
C GLU A 270 7.12 -26.42 -24.43
N VAL A 271 5.92 -26.11 -24.92
CA VAL A 271 5.57 -24.80 -25.51
C VAL A 271 5.79 -23.66 -24.52
N ASP A 272 5.48 -23.88 -23.25
CA ASP A 272 5.64 -22.88 -22.20
C ASP A 272 7.11 -22.72 -21.81
N LEU A 273 7.91 -23.79 -21.81
CA LEU A 273 9.36 -23.70 -21.58
C LEU A 273 10.08 -22.87 -22.65
N LEU A 274 9.64 -22.94 -23.91
CA LEU A 274 10.15 -22.05 -24.97
C LEU A 274 9.79 -20.58 -24.72
N LYS A 275 8.58 -20.28 -24.24
CA LYS A 275 8.20 -18.92 -23.82
C LYS A 275 9.01 -18.46 -22.62
N SER A 276 9.24 -19.33 -21.65
CA SER A 276 10.10 -19.06 -20.49
C SER A 276 11.51 -18.68 -20.96
N LYS A 277 12.12 -19.47 -21.86
CA LYS A 277 13.44 -19.18 -22.47
C LYS A 277 13.47 -17.82 -23.18
N HIS A 278 12.40 -17.43 -23.87
CA HIS A 278 12.29 -16.10 -24.48
C HIS A 278 12.36 -14.99 -23.43
N TYR A 279 11.64 -15.12 -22.32
CA TYR A 279 11.69 -14.16 -21.21
C TYR A 279 13.07 -14.11 -20.54
N PHE A 280 13.71 -15.26 -20.34
CA PHE A 280 15.09 -15.32 -19.85
C PHE A 280 16.08 -14.51 -20.69
N LYS A 281 16.01 -14.64 -22.02
CA LYS A 281 16.87 -13.86 -22.94
C LYS A 281 16.63 -12.36 -22.80
N LYS A 282 15.36 -11.94 -22.78
CA LYS A 282 15.00 -10.54 -22.54
C LYS A 282 15.53 -10.04 -21.20
N THR A 283 15.57 -10.88 -20.18
CA THR A 283 16.10 -10.49 -18.87
C THR A 283 17.62 -10.31 -18.88
N LEU A 284 18.35 -11.18 -19.58
CA LEU A 284 19.80 -11.05 -19.74
C LEU A 284 20.24 -9.82 -20.54
N GLU A 285 19.36 -9.25 -21.37
CA GLU A 285 19.64 -7.96 -22.01
C GLU A 285 19.82 -6.83 -20.98
N PHE A 286 19.18 -6.95 -19.81
CA PHE A 286 19.27 -5.97 -18.73
C PHE A 286 20.40 -6.23 -17.75
N ASP A 287 20.71 -7.49 -17.48
CA ASP A 287 21.82 -7.93 -16.63
C ASP A 287 22.48 -9.20 -17.19
N LYS A 288 23.49 -9.00 -18.03
CA LYS A 288 24.23 -10.07 -18.73
C LYS A 288 25.02 -11.01 -17.81
N ASN A 289 25.18 -10.65 -16.54
CA ASN A 289 26.03 -11.37 -15.59
C ASN A 289 25.24 -11.99 -14.44
N ASN A 290 23.91 -11.88 -14.45
CA ASN A 290 23.05 -12.46 -13.43
C ASN A 290 23.18 -13.99 -13.41
N GLN A 291 23.95 -14.51 -12.45
CA GLN A 291 24.29 -15.93 -12.38
C GLN A 291 23.06 -16.81 -12.16
N GLU A 292 22.05 -16.33 -11.44
CA GLU A 292 20.83 -17.08 -11.16
C GLU A 292 20.00 -17.28 -12.44
N ILE A 293 19.83 -16.20 -13.22
CA ILE A 293 19.15 -16.26 -14.51
C ILE A 293 19.90 -17.18 -15.48
N ILE A 294 21.22 -17.08 -15.54
CA ILE A 294 22.06 -17.94 -16.38
C ILE A 294 21.88 -19.42 -15.99
N ARG A 295 21.93 -19.74 -14.69
CA ARG A 295 21.74 -21.12 -14.19
C ARG A 295 20.39 -21.69 -14.60
N ARG A 296 19.31 -20.91 -14.46
CA ARG A 296 17.98 -21.36 -14.85
C ARG A 296 17.83 -21.56 -16.37
N ILE A 297 18.47 -20.75 -17.21
CA ILE A 297 18.53 -20.98 -18.67
C ILE A 297 19.22 -22.31 -18.99
N ILE A 298 20.33 -22.60 -18.32
CA ILE A 298 21.05 -23.87 -18.50
C ILE A 298 20.14 -25.05 -18.16
N LEU A 299 19.42 -24.99 -17.04
CA LEU A 299 18.47 -26.04 -16.65
C LEU A 299 17.38 -26.27 -17.71
N ILE A 300 16.79 -25.21 -18.25
CA ILE A 300 15.76 -25.30 -19.29
C ILE A 300 16.34 -25.85 -20.60
N ASN A 301 17.51 -25.37 -21.02
CA ASN A 301 18.19 -25.86 -22.22
C ASN A 301 18.51 -27.35 -22.09
N ASN A 302 18.99 -27.80 -20.93
CA ASN A 302 19.24 -29.21 -20.64
C ASN A 302 17.95 -30.03 -20.73
N TYR A 303 16.84 -29.53 -20.18
CA TYR A 303 15.54 -30.21 -20.27
C TYR A 303 15.01 -30.32 -21.71
N LEU A 304 15.18 -29.26 -22.51
CA LEU A 304 14.75 -29.23 -23.91
C LEU A 304 15.74 -29.88 -24.88
N GLY A 305 16.91 -30.35 -24.40
CA GLY A 305 17.98 -30.89 -25.24
C GLY A 305 18.62 -29.85 -26.18
N ILE A 306 18.59 -28.56 -25.82
CA ILE A 306 19.13 -27.47 -26.64
C ILE A 306 20.57 -27.17 -26.23
N VAL A 307 21.50 -27.26 -27.18
CA VAL A 307 22.91 -26.88 -26.97
C VAL A 307 23.14 -25.47 -27.49
N CYS A 308 22.98 -24.46 -26.64
CA CYS A 308 23.28 -23.07 -26.97
C CYS A 308 23.86 -22.34 -25.76
N CYS A 309 24.68 -21.32 -26.00
CA CYS A 309 25.25 -20.47 -24.97
C CYS A 309 24.14 -19.75 -24.19
N PRO A 310 24.05 -19.89 -22.85
CA PRO A 310 23.02 -19.24 -22.06
C PRO A 310 23.20 -17.72 -22.00
N ARG A 311 24.41 -17.21 -22.24
CA ARG A 311 24.72 -15.77 -22.13
C ARG A 311 24.37 -14.97 -23.38
N CYS A 312 24.75 -15.45 -24.56
CA CYS A 312 24.52 -14.74 -25.83
C CYS A 312 23.51 -15.44 -26.75
N GLY A 313 23.08 -16.65 -26.43
CA GLY A 313 22.14 -17.43 -27.25
C GLY A 313 22.75 -18.09 -28.48
N SER A 314 24.06 -17.99 -28.69
CA SER A 314 24.76 -18.61 -29.83
C SER A 314 24.72 -20.14 -29.78
N GLU A 315 24.52 -20.76 -30.93
CA GLU A 315 24.65 -22.21 -31.14
C GLU A 315 26.11 -22.64 -31.36
N ASN A 316 27.04 -21.69 -31.53
CA ASN A 316 28.48 -21.93 -31.65
C ASN A 316 29.09 -22.25 -30.27
N VAL A 317 28.74 -23.40 -29.71
CA VAL A 317 29.30 -23.90 -28.45
C VAL A 317 30.16 -25.12 -28.76
N LYS A 318 31.46 -25.03 -28.47
CA LYS A 318 32.38 -26.17 -28.65
C LYS A 318 32.56 -26.92 -27.34
N HIS A 319 32.42 -28.23 -27.42
CA HIS A 319 32.72 -29.13 -26.31
C HIS A 319 34.23 -29.10 -26.02
N LYS A 320 34.60 -28.69 -24.81
CA LYS A 320 35.96 -28.77 -24.28
C LYS A 320 36.11 -30.20 -23.74
N SER A 321 36.74 -31.08 -24.52
CA SER A 321 36.96 -32.47 -24.11
C SER A 321 37.74 -32.52 -22.80
N THR A 322 37.10 -32.95 -21.71
CA THR A 322 37.79 -33.47 -20.53
C THR A 322 38.19 -34.93 -20.78
N PRO A 323 39.31 -35.40 -20.19
CA PRO A 323 39.78 -36.77 -20.38
C PRO A 323 38.74 -37.79 -19.87
N LYS A 324 38.37 -38.73 -20.75
CA LYS A 324 37.28 -39.71 -20.60
C LYS A 324 37.31 -40.47 -19.26
N LYS A 325 36.23 -40.36 -18.47
CA LYS A 325 35.77 -41.45 -17.57
C LYS A 325 34.48 -42.05 -18.15
N GLN A 326 34.37 -43.38 -18.05
CA GLN A 326 33.40 -44.22 -18.78
C GLN A 326 31.94 -43.85 -18.49
N ARG A 327 31.13 -43.74 -19.56
CA ARG A 327 29.67 -43.54 -19.53
C ARG A 327 28.96 -44.84 -19.15
N ASN A 328 28.12 -44.82 -18.11
CA ASN A 328 27.05 -45.79 -17.92
C ASN A 328 25.69 -45.14 -18.27
N GLN A 329 24.96 -45.75 -19.20
CA GLN A 329 23.64 -45.32 -19.66
C GLN A 329 22.55 -45.91 -18.76
N SER A 330 21.82 -45.05 -18.04
CA SER A 330 20.40 -45.23 -17.66
C SER A 330 19.98 -44.12 -16.69
N PHE A 331 19.55 -42.97 -17.20
CA PHE A 331 18.83 -41.98 -16.41
C PHE A 331 17.76 -41.32 -17.27
N SER A 332 16.58 -41.95 -17.27
CA SER A 332 15.33 -41.44 -17.80
C SER A 332 14.26 -41.91 -16.81
N TYR A 333 13.34 -41.01 -16.45
CA TYR A 333 12.37 -41.06 -15.33
C TYR A 333 12.84 -40.41 -14.02
N SER A 334 12.67 -39.07 -13.93
CA SER A 334 12.28 -38.33 -12.71
C SER A 334 12.29 -36.79 -12.90
N ILE A 335 12.68 -36.25 -14.06
CA ILE A 335 13.07 -34.82 -14.17
C ILE A 335 11.89 -33.84 -14.03
N THR A 336 10.66 -34.20 -14.40
CA THR A 336 9.50 -33.29 -14.35
C THR A 336 9.13 -32.89 -12.91
N ARG A 337 9.29 -33.82 -11.94
CA ARG A 337 9.11 -33.53 -10.50
C ARG A 337 10.27 -32.71 -9.95
N THR A 338 11.46 -32.92 -10.49
CA THR A 338 12.70 -32.28 -10.05
C THR A 338 12.77 -30.80 -10.46
N ILE A 339 12.29 -30.42 -11.65
CA ILE A 339 12.30 -29.01 -12.08
C ILE A 339 11.30 -28.18 -11.25
N ALA A 340 10.09 -28.68 -11.01
CA ALA A 340 9.12 -28.01 -10.16
C ALA A 340 9.67 -27.78 -8.74
N ASN A 341 10.34 -28.79 -8.17
CA ASN A 341 10.95 -28.70 -6.83
C ASN A 341 12.23 -27.84 -6.78
N ILE A 342 13.04 -27.83 -7.84
CA ILE A 342 14.24 -26.97 -7.95
C ILE A 342 13.86 -25.49 -8.08
N VAL A 343 12.69 -25.19 -8.66
CA VAL A 343 12.21 -23.82 -8.85
C VAL A 343 11.44 -23.31 -7.62
N SER A 344 10.84 -24.20 -6.81
CA SER A 344 10.11 -23.84 -5.59
C SER A 344 10.98 -23.75 -4.32
N ASP A 345 12.07 -24.51 -4.21
CA ASP A 345 12.91 -24.53 -3.01
C ASP A 345 14.16 -23.65 -3.13
N SER A 346 14.51 -22.95 -2.05
CA SER A 346 15.81 -22.33 -1.84
C SER A 346 16.92 -23.39 -1.77
N LEU A 347 17.42 -23.81 -2.94
CA LEU A 347 18.71 -24.45 -3.32
C LEU A 347 19.68 -24.98 -2.23
N THR A 348 19.21 -25.57 -1.14
CA THR A 348 20.08 -26.05 -0.06
C THR A 348 20.21 -27.56 0.01
N ASN A 349 19.33 -28.35 -0.63
CA ASN A 349 19.31 -29.81 -0.41
C ASN A 349 19.24 -30.69 -1.66
N ALA A 350 19.77 -30.26 -2.81
CA ALA A 350 20.03 -31.19 -3.91
C ALA A 350 21.25 -32.06 -3.57
N GLN A 351 21.01 -33.32 -3.20
CA GLN A 351 22.04 -34.34 -2.94
C GLN A 351 23.01 -34.47 -4.12
N LYS A 352 24.31 -34.54 -3.80
CA LYS A 352 25.42 -34.77 -4.74
C LYS A 352 25.26 -36.13 -5.44
N SER A 353 24.56 -36.18 -6.57
CA SER A 353 24.80 -37.21 -7.57
C SER A 353 26.02 -36.79 -8.40
N GLU A 354 27.01 -37.67 -8.57
CA GLU A 354 28.14 -37.45 -9.48
C GLU A 354 27.65 -37.37 -10.94
N THR A 355 27.19 -36.20 -11.36
CA THR A 355 26.91 -35.90 -12.76
C THR A 355 28.21 -35.57 -13.45
N ILE A 356 28.46 -36.21 -14.60
CA ILE A 356 29.56 -35.85 -15.50
C ILE A 356 29.26 -34.43 -16.00
N GLU A 357 30.00 -33.44 -15.51
CA GLU A 357 29.92 -32.06 -16.02
C GLU A 357 30.59 -32.02 -17.41
N ASP A 358 29.79 -31.85 -18.47
CA ASP A 358 30.32 -31.58 -19.79
C ASP A 358 30.64 -30.08 -19.89
N PHE A 359 31.87 -29.75 -20.29
CA PHE A 359 32.34 -28.36 -20.40
C PHE A 359 32.20 -27.90 -21.85
N TYR A 360 31.54 -26.77 -22.06
CA TYR A 360 31.43 -26.11 -23.35
C TYR A 360 31.97 -24.68 -23.27
N VAL A 361 32.53 -24.18 -24.37
CA VAL A 361 32.91 -22.77 -24.52
C VAL A 361 32.15 -22.19 -25.70
N CYS A 362 31.44 -21.09 -25.47
CA CYS A 362 30.81 -20.34 -26.54
C CYS A 362 31.87 -19.56 -27.31
N GLU A 363 31.97 -19.82 -28.62
CA GLU A 363 33.00 -19.17 -29.45
C GLU A 363 32.72 -17.68 -29.66
N ASP A 364 31.45 -17.27 -29.65
CA ASP A 364 31.07 -15.90 -29.95
C ASP A 364 31.27 -14.94 -28.77
N CYS A 365 31.18 -15.43 -27.53
CA CYS A 365 31.31 -14.57 -26.33
C CYS A 365 32.30 -15.06 -25.27
N GLY A 366 32.97 -16.19 -25.53
CA GLY A 366 33.95 -16.81 -24.61
C GLY A 366 33.35 -17.36 -23.31
N PHE A 367 32.03 -17.43 -23.18
CA PHE A 367 31.38 -17.91 -21.96
C PHE A 367 31.54 -19.43 -21.82
N GLU A 368 32.04 -19.88 -20.67
CA GLU A 368 32.15 -21.30 -20.35
C GLU A 368 30.84 -21.81 -19.74
N VAL A 369 30.22 -22.80 -20.38
CA VAL A 369 29.00 -23.46 -19.92
C VAL A 369 29.38 -24.80 -19.30
N ARG A 370 28.90 -25.07 -18.09
CA ARG A 370 28.93 -26.41 -17.50
C ARG A 370 27.51 -26.97 -17.60
N GLN A 371 27.34 -28.05 -18.34
CA GLN A 371 26.04 -28.71 -18.52
C GLN A 371 25.93 -29.97 -17.68
#